data_AF-A0A944SYT0-F1
#
_entry.id   AF-A0A944SYT0-F1
#
_cell.length_a   1.000
_cell.length_b   1.000
_cell.length_c   1.000
_cell.angle_alpha   90.00
_cell.angle_beta   90.00
_cell.angle_gamma   90.00
#
_symmetry.space_group_name_H-M   'P 1'
#
loop_
_entity.id
_entity.type
_entity.pdbx_description
1 polymer ?
#
loop_
_entity_poly.entity_id
_entity_poly.type
_entity_poly.pdbx_seq_one_letter_code
_entity_poly.pdbx_strand_id
1 'polypeptide(L)'
;ALSQENHPCKRASINLRGDLDVVMNRGGLWALMEQTEGLQDKSVLGIQVDGKLARLVGLFETMCEEGEKKPTKQLFSSITNQISSARTTWNPRSTGEAILKALNALNKKLDTLLLTTK
;
A
#
# COMPACT_ATOMS: atom_id res chain seq x y z
N ALA A 1 -1.16 3.78 -33.52
CA ALA A 1 -1.41 4.49 -32.25
C ALA A 1 -1.76 3.45 -31.19
N LEU A 2 -0.97 3.33 -30.12
CA LEU A 2 -1.40 2.54 -28.96
C LEU A 2 -2.60 3.27 -28.37
N SER A 3 -3.78 2.63 -28.33
CA SER A 3 -4.94 3.17 -27.62
C SER A 3 -4.51 3.52 -26.19
N GLN A 4 -5.06 4.59 -25.60
CA GLN A 4 -4.75 5.01 -24.24
C GLN A 4 -4.96 3.89 -23.19
N GLU A 5 -5.71 2.84 -23.53
CA GLU A 5 -5.87 1.61 -22.74
C GLU A 5 -4.61 0.74 -22.62
N ASN A 6 -3.70 0.77 -23.60
CA ASN A 6 -2.50 -0.07 -23.62
C ASN A 6 -1.22 0.64 -23.16
N HIS A 7 -1.33 1.86 -22.61
CA HIS A 7 -0.16 2.58 -22.13
C HIS A 7 0.46 1.87 -20.90
N PRO A 8 1.78 1.59 -20.88
CA PRO A 8 2.43 0.86 -19.79
C PRO A 8 2.17 1.42 -18.38
N CYS A 9 2.03 2.75 -18.26
CA CYS A 9 1.69 3.40 -17.00
C CYS A 9 0.30 3.00 -16.48
N LYS A 10 -0.70 2.95 -17.37
CA LYS A 10 -2.07 2.57 -17.02
C LYS A 10 -2.14 1.11 -16.56
N ARG A 11 -1.39 0.22 -17.23
CA ARG A 11 -1.24 -1.18 -16.80
C ARG A 11 -0.57 -1.30 -15.43
N ALA A 12 0.48 -0.52 -15.19
CA ALA A 12 1.16 -0.50 -13.89
C ALA A 12 0.23 0.01 -12.77
N SER A 13 -0.57 1.03 -13.04
CA SER A 13 -1.59 1.54 -12.11
C SER A 13 -2.64 0.47 -11.79
N ILE A 14 -3.20 -0.20 -12.79
CA ILE A 14 -4.17 -1.31 -12.59
C ILE A 14 -3.55 -2.42 -11.72
N ASN A 15 -2.29 -2.77 -11.95
CA ASN A 15 -1.60 -3.77 -11.13
C ASN A 15 -1.48 -3.32 -9.66
N LEU A 16 -1.03 -2.07 -9.42
CA LEU A 16 -0.92 -1.54 -8.05
C LEU A 16 -2.27 -1.51 -7.34
N ARG A 17 -3.32 -1.12 -8.05
CA ARG A 17 -4.69 -1.11 -7.51
C ARG A 17 -5.14 -2.53 -7.15
N GLY A 18 -4.96 -3.50 -8.05
CA GLY A 18 -5.30 -4.89 -7.79
C GLY A 18 -4.51 -5.49 -6.61
N ASP A 19 -3.21 -5.18 -6.50
CA ASP A 19 -2.39 -5.62 -5.37
C ASP A 19 -2.90 -5.01 -4.05
N LEU A 20 -3.27 -3.72 -4.05
CA LEU A 20 -3.84 -3.03 -2.89
C LEU A 20 -5.18 -3.67 -2.49
N ASP A 21 -6.04 -3.97 -3.46
CA ASP A 21 -7.35 -4.56 -3.23
C ASP A 21 -7.25 -5.94 -2.56
N VAL A 22 -6.18 -6.71 -2.79
CA VAL A 22 -5.95 -7.97 -2.04
C VAL A 22 -5.86 -7.73 -0.53
N VAL A 23 -5.27 -6.62 -0.11
CA VAL A 23 -5.19 -6.23 1.31
C VAL A 23 -6.52 -5.64 1.77
N MET A 24 -7.09 -4.71 1.00
CA MET A 24 -8.31 -3.99 1.38
C MET A 24 -9.55 -4.89 1.41
N ASN A 25 -9.66 -5.90 0.55
CA ASN A 25 -10.77 -6.86 0.54
C ASN A 25 -10.83 -7.75 1.79
N ARG A 26 -9.76 -7.77 2.61
CA ARG A 26 -9.75 -8.40 3.94
C ARG A 26 -10.16 -7.44 5.06
N GLY A 27 -10.60 -6.22 4.71
CA GLY A 27 -10.85 -5.12 5.65
C GLY A 27 -9.60 -4.29 5.98
N GLY A 28 -8.52 -4.45 5.21
CA GLY A 28 -7.26 -3.73 5.43
C GLY A 28 -6.47 -4.25 6.64
N LEU A 29 -5.40 -3.55 6.99
CA LEU A 29 -4.59 -3.83 8.17
C LEU A 29 -5.28 -3.36 9.45
N TRP A 30 -6.21 -2.40 9.36
CA TRP A 30 -7.09 -2.08 10.48
C TRP A 30 -7.88 -3.30 10.95
N ALA A 31 -8.58 -4.00 10.05
CA ALA A 31 -9.35 -5.19 10.41
C ALA A 31 -8.47 -6.30 11.00
N LEU A 32 -7.25 -6.48 10.49
CA LEU A 32 -6.28 -7.41 11.08
C LEU A 32 -6.01 -7.08 12.56
N MET A 33 -5.78 -5.80 12.88
CA MET A 33 -5.52 -5.38 14.25
C MET A 33 -6.77 -5.51 15.15
N GLU A 34 -7.95 -5.18 14.64
CA GLU A 34 -9.22 -5.36 15.38
C GLU A 34 -9.49 -6.84 15.71
N GLN A 35 -9.15 -7.73 14.78
CA GLN A 35 -9.35 -9.18 14.94
C GLN A 35 -8.25 -9.86 15.77
N THR A 36 -7.15 -9.17 16.05
CA THR A 36 -6.04 -9.72 16.83
C THR A 36 -6.17 -9.32 18.30
N GLU A 37 -6.25 -10.31 19.18
CA GLU A 37 -6.32 -10.08 20.63
C GLU A 37 -5.14 -9.21 21.11
N GLY A 38 -5.47 -8.13 21.84
CA GLY A 38 -4.49 -7.21 22.42
C GLY A 38 -3.98 -6.11 21.48
N LEU A 39 -4.56 -5.97 20.28
CA LEU A 39 -4.21 -4.92 19.32
C LEU A 39 -5.34 -3.92 18.99
N GLN A 40 -6.54 -4.13 19.52
CA GLN A 40 -7.72 -3.30 19.20
C GLN A 40 -7.49 -1.82 19.53
N ASP A 41 -6.89 -1.52 20.69
CA ASP A 41 -6.54 -0.15 21.13
C ASP A 41 -5.51 0.54 20.21
N LYS A 42 -4.77 -0.24 19.43
CA LYS A 42 -3.73 0.23 18.51
C LYS A 42 -4.16 0.19 17.05
N SER A 43 -5.38 -0.23 16.74
CA SER A 43 -5.87 -0.49 15.38
C SER A 43 -5.82 0.74 14.48
N VAL A 44 -5.83 1.95 15.05
CA VAL A 44 -5.60 3.21 14.33
C VAL A 44 -4.31 3.19 13.52
N LEU A 45 -3.28 2.47 13.97
CA LEU A 45 -2.06 2.25 13.18
C LEU A 45 -2.37 1.55 11.86
N GLY A 46 -3.23 0.52 11.87
CA GLY A 46 -3.69 -0.16 10.67
C GLY A 46 -4.38 0.79 9.70
N ILE A 47 -5.29 1.64 10.21
CA ILE A 47 -5.97 2.69 9.40
C ILE A 47 -4.96 3.62 8.74
N GLN A 48 -3.95 4.07 9.50
CA GLN A 48 -2.90 4.95 8.97
C GLN A 48 -2.12 4.28 7.84
N VAL A 49 -1.75 3.01 8.01
CA VAL A 49 -1.00 2.26 6.99
C VAL A 49 -1.86 2.04 5.75
N ASP A 50 -3.13 1.63 5.91
CA ASP A 50 -4.08 1.43 4.82
C ASP A 50 -4.27 2.71 4.00
N GLY A 51 -4.50 3.85 4.68
CA GLY A 51 -4.65 5.15 4.04
C GLY A 51 -3.38 5.61 3.30
N LYS A 52 -2.19 5.35 3.85
CA LYS A 52 -0.91 5.70 3.19
C LYS A 52 -0.65 4.85 1.95
N LEU A 53 -0.96 3.56 1.98
CA LEU A 53 -0.88 2.68 0.80
C LEU A 53 -1.83 3.17 -0.30
N ALA A 54 -3.10 3.42 0.04
CA ALA A 54 -4.07 3.95 -0.90
C ALA A 54 -3.63 5.29 -1.51
N ARG A 55 -3.07 6.19 -0.68
CA ARG A 55 -2.56 7.48 -1.15
C ARG A 55 -1.39 7.33 -2.14
N LEU A 56 -0.45 6.42 -1.89
CA LEU A 56 0.67 6.17 -2.82
C LEU A 56 0.19 5.64 -4.17
N VAL A 57 -0.77 4.72 -4.17
CA VAL A 57 -1.37 4.20 -5.40
C VAL A 57 -2.10 5.33 -6.15
N GLY A 58 -2.88 6.16 -5.45
CA GLY A 58 -3.56 7.32 -6.06
C GLY A 58 -2.60 8.37 -6.63
N LEU A 59 -1.48 8.64 -5.96
CA LEU A 59 -0.44 9.53 -6.49
C LEU A 59 0.19 8.94 -7.77
N PHE A 60 0.48 7.64 -7.79
CA PHE A 60 1.00 6.96 -8.97
C PHE A 60 0.01 7.04 -10.16
N GLU A 61 -1.27 6.81 -9.90
CA GLU A 61 -2.35 6.95 -10.89
C GLU A 61 -2.42 8.37 -11.46
N THR A 62 -2.41 9.38 -10.58
CA THR A 62 -2.42 10.80 -10.97
C THR A 62 -1.22 11.12 -11.87
N MET A 63 -0.01 10.64 -11.53
CA MET A 63 1.18 10.80 -12.39
C MET A 63 1.03 10.12 -13.77
N CYS A 64 0.28 9.02 -13.86
CA CYS A 64 0.00 8.37 -15.13
C CYS A 64 -0.95 9.20 -16.01
N GLU A 65 -1.95 9.85 -15.41
CA GLU A 65 -3.01 10.61 -16.08
C GLU A 65 -2.58 12.03 -16.45
N GLU A 66 -2.05 12.80 -15.50
CA GLU A 66 -1.83 14.25 -15.63
C GLU A 66 -0.49 14.63 -16.31
N GLY A 67 0.43 13.66 -16.44
CA GLY A 67 1.43 13.67 -17.51
C GLY A 67 2.63 14.62 -17.39
N GLU A 68 2.69 15.56 -16.45
CA GLU A 68 3.88 16.42 -16.26
C GLU A 68 5.09 15.65 -15.71
N LYS A 69 4.88 14.71 -14.78
CA LYS A 69 5.93 13.85 -14.20
C LYS A 69 5.49 12.40 -14.28
N LYS A 70 6.06 11.67 -15.24
CA LYS A 70 5.77 10.22 -15.38
C LYS A 70 6.38 9.47 -14.19
N PRO A 71 5.66 8.49 -13.61
CA PRO A 71 6.17 7.76 -12.48
C PRO A 71 7.34 6.86 -12.90
N THR A 72 8.34 6.75 -12.04
CA THR A 72 9.52 5.94 -12.34
C THR A 72 9.25 4.46 -12.08
N LYS A 73 10.01 3.58 -12.74
CA LYS A 73 10.00 2.14 -12.44
C LYS A 73 10.35 1.87 -10.97
N GLN A 74 11.25 2.66 -10.40
CA GLN A 74 11.63 2.55 -8.99
C GLN A 74 10.44 2.86 -8.08
N LEU A 75 9.67 3.92 -8.36
CA LEU A 75 8.47 4.24 -7.59
C LEU A 75 7.46 3.08 -7.63
N PHE A 76 7.18 2.56 -8.84
CA PHE A 76 6.32 1.38 -9.00
C PHE A 76 6.79 0.21 -8.12
N SER A 77 8.06 -0.20 -8.23
CA SER A 77 8.64 -1.27 -7.42
C SER A 77 8.56 -0.99 -5.92
N SER A 78 8.81 0.25 -5.50
CA SER A 78 8.75 0.64 -4.09
C SER A 78 7.33 0.49 -3.52
N ILE A 79 6.30 0.89 -4.27
CA ILE A 79 4.90 0.74 -3.86
C ILE A 79 4.51 -0.75 -3.82
N THR A 80 4.81 -1.52 -4.88
CA THR A 80 4.54 -2.97 -4.92
C THR A 80 5.17 -3.70 -3.74
N ASN A 81 6.41 -3.35 -3.36
CA ASN A 81 7.09 -3.96 -2.22
C ASN A 81 6.40 -3.63 -0.89
N GLN A 82 5.88 -2.41 -0.73
CA GLN A 82 5.15 -2.05 0.49
C GLN A 82 3.80 -2.74 0.58
N ILE A 83 3.06 -2.85 -0.54
CA ILE A 83 1.79 -3.60 -0.59
C ILE A 83 2.04 -5.10 -0.31
N SER A 84 3.11 -5.67 -0.87
CA SER A 84 3.50 -7.05 -0.59
C SER A 84 3.82 -7.25 0.90
N SER A 85 4.51 -6.28 1.53
CA SER A 85 4.79 -6.31 2.97
C SER A 85 3.51 -6.27 3.80
N ALA A 86 2.54 -5.41 3.43
CA ALA A 86 1.21 -5.38 4.04
C ALA A 86 0.50 -6.74 3.92
N ARG A 87 0.49 -7.34 2.72
CA ARG A 87 -0.09 -8.67 2.49
C ARG A 87 0.56 -9.76 3.33
N THR A 88 1.89 -9.74 3.49
CA THR A 88 2.59 -10.73 4.32
C THR A 88 2.33 -10.57 5.82
N THR A 89 1.90 -9.37 6.26
CA THR A 89 1.52 -9.13 7.65
C THR A 89 0.23 -9.89 8.02
N TRP A 90 -0.63 -10.15 7.03
CA TRP A 90 -1.75 -11.09 7.15
C TRP A 90 -1.27 -12.55 7.17
N ASN A 91 -0.57 -12.91 8.24
CA ASN A 91 -0.09 -14.26 8.51
C ASN A 91 -0.80 -14.82 9.76
N PRO A 92 -1.62 -15.89 9.63
CA PRO A 92 -2.32 -16.49 10.77
C PRO A 92 -1.42 -17.01 11.89
N ARG A 93 -0.12 -17.20 11.63
CA ARG A 93 0.87 -17.67 12.62
C ARG A 93 1.58 -16.54 13.36
N SER A 94 1.31 -15.28 13.02
CA SER A 94 1.97 -14.13 13.64
C SER A 94 1.34 -13.79 14.99
N THR A 95 2.18 -13.47 15.97
CA THR A 95 1.71 -12.90 17.24
C THR A 95 1.31 -11.43 17.08
N GLY A 96 0.50 -10.92 18.00
CA GLY A 96 0.12 -9.50 18.01
C GLY A 96 1.34 -8.56 18.05
N GLU A 97 2.37 -8.91 18.82
CA GLU A 97 3.62 -8.15 18.88
C GLU A 97 4.36 -8.13 17.54
N ALA A 98 4.39 -9.27 16.83
CA ALA A 98 5.02 -9.37 15.51
C ALA A 98 4.26 -8.52 14.48
N ILE A 99 2.92 -8.55 14.51
CA ILE A 99 2.05 -7.71 13.67
C ILE A 99 2.34 -6.23 13.97
N LEU A 100 2.31 -5.83 15.24
CA LEU A 100 2.55 -4.44 15.63
C LEU A 100 3.93 -3.94 15.20
N LYS A 101 4.97 -4.76 15.35
CA LYS A 101 6.33 -4.44 14.89
C LYS A 101 6.39 -4.27 13.37
N ALA A 102 5.77 -5.18 12.62
CA ALA A 102 5.72 -5.11 11.16
C ALA A 102 4.99 -3.85 10.67
N LEU A 103 3.83 -3.55 11.27
CA LEU A 103 3.04 -2.37 10.93
C LEU A 103 3.74 -1.06 11.26
N ASN A 104 4.41 -0.96 12.40
CA ASN A 104 5.22 0.23 12.72
C ASN A 104 6.37 0.44 11.72
N ALA A 105 7.05 -0.64 11.33
CA ALA A 105 8.13 -0.56 10.34
C ALA A 105 7.59 -0.16 8.96
N LEU A 106 6.45 -0.73 8.56
CA LEU A 106 5.79 -0.39 7.30
C LEU A 106 5.31 1.07 7.30
N ASN A 107 4.67 1.53 8.37
CA ASN A 107 4.18 2.90 8.52
C ASN A 107 5.30 3.93 8.28
N LYS A 108 6.47 3.71 8.89
CA LYS A 108 7.65 4.57 8.71
C LYS A 108 8.17 4.57 7.27
N LYS A 109 8.21 3.40 6.61
CA LYS A 109 8.64 3.30 5.20
C LYS A 109 7.69 4.06 4.28
N LEU A 110 6.38 3.98 4.55
CA LEU A 110 5.36 4.70 3.80
C LEU A 110 5.46 6.21 3.99
N ASP A 111 5.75 6.68 5.21
CA ASP A 111 6.01 8.09 5.46
C ASP A 111 7.18 8.60 4.63
N THR A 112 8.31 7.89 4.66
CA THR A 112 9.49 8.24 3.84
C THR A 112 9.15 8.25 2.35
N LEU A 113 8.42 7.24 1.86
CA LEU A 113 8.07 7.16 0.44
C LEU A 113 7.09 8.27 0.03
N LEU A 114 6.12 8.61 0.86
CA LEU A 114 5.19 9.71 0.60
C LEU A 114 5.89 11.08 0.57
N LEU A 115 6.93 11.28 1.38
CA LEU A 115 7.71 12.52 1.36
C LEU A 115 8.48 12.70 0.05
N THR A 116 8.95 11.60 -0.55
CA THR A 116 9.73 11.64 -1.80
C THR A 116 8.88 11.52 -3.07
N THR A 117 7.59 11.18 -2.95
CA THR A 117 6.65 11.00 -4.07
C THR A 117 5.86 12.28 -4.39
N LYS A 118 6.29 13.44 -3.89
CA LYS A 118 5.68 14.75 -4.20
C LYS A 118 6.22 15.35 -5.51
#